data_AF-A0A6I8NB66-F1
#
_entry.id   AF-A0A6I8NB66-F1
#
_cell.length_a   1.000
_cell.length_b   1.000
_cell.length_c   1.000
_cell.angle_alpha   90.00
_cell.angle_beta   90.00
_cell.angle_gamma   90.00
#
_symmetry.space_group_name_H-M   'P 1'
#
loop_
_entity.id
_entity.type
_entity.pdbx_description
1 polymer ?
#
loop_
_entity_poly.entity_id
_entity_poly.type
_entity_poly.pdbx_seq_one_letter_code
_entity_poly.pdbx_strand_id
1 'polypeptide(L)'
;MGRKRLITDSFPGVKKSRGHRGPGDPCKGEEAADTGESQQPPVEEAVLDLLRQFDLAWQYGPCTGITRFQRWERADRLGLSPPTEVLRVLWAHPGNPSVQFSLWHPYPL
;
A
#
# COMPACT_ATOMS: atom_id res chain seq x y z
N MET A 1 45.76 -4.72 20.66
CA MET A 1 44.31 -4.98 20.77
C MET A 1 43.56 -4.03 19.83
N GLY A 2 42.95 -4.54 18.76
CA GLY A 2 42.24 -3.70 17.78
C GLY A 2 40.83 -3.34 18.26
N ARG A 3 40.41 -2.08 18.06
CA ARG A 3 39.05 -1.64 18.36
C ARG A 3 38.08 -2.16 17.29
N LYS A 4 37.04 -2.87 17.71
CA LYS A 4 35.95 -3.34 16.83
C LYS A 4 35.13 -2.15 16.32
N ARG A 5 34.96 -2.04 15.00
CA ARG A 5 34.14 -1.00 14.35
C ARG A 5 32.67 -1.22 14.74
N LEU A 6 31.98 -0.15 15.11
CA LEU A 6 30.56 -0.17 15.44
C LEU A 6 29.72 0.00 14.18
N ILE A 7 28.47 -0.48 14.20
CA ILE A 7 27.53 -0.33 13.07
C ILE A 7 27.36 1.16 12.69
N THR A 8 27.51 2.06 13.66
CA THR A 8 27.42 3.52 13.50
C THR A 8 28.61 4.15 12.76
N ASP A 9 29.74 3.45 12.63
CA ASP A 9 30.93 3.98 11.94
C ASP A 9 30.80 3.97 10.40
N SER A 10 29.74 3.33 9.89
CA SER A 10 29.50 3.18 8.44
C SER A 10 28.76 4.36 7.82
N PHE A 11 28.15 5.23 8.62
CA PHE A 11 27.40 6.36 8.10
C PHE A 11 28.27 7.62 8.08
N PRO A 12 28.48 8.26 6.90
CA PRO A 12 29.22 9.51 6.83
C PRO A 12 28.42 10.60 7.56
N GLY A 13 29.02 11.21 8.57
CA GLY A 13 28.41 12.33 9.29
C GLY A 13 28.21 13.52 8.35
N VAL A 14 26.95 13.81 7.98
CA VAL A 14 26.64 14.97 7.15
C VAL A 14 26.71 16.23 8.01
N LYS A 15 27.55 17.20 7.63
CA LYS A 15 27.60 18.52 8.26
C LYS A 15 26.42 19.35 7.74
N LYS A 16 25.47 19.65 8.61
CA LYS A 16 24.34 20.55 8.30
C LYS A 16 24.86 21.98 8.17
N SER A 17 24.88 22.52 6.96
CA SER A 17 25.13 23.94 6.74
C SER A 17 24.00 24.76 7.39
N ARG A 18 24.38 25.74 8.20
CA ARG A 18 23.47 26.76 8.73
C ARG A 18 23.41 27.91 7.72
N GLY A 19 22.20 28.25 7.27
CA GLY A 19 21.87 29.42 6.42
C GLY A 19 21.12 28.98 5.16
N HIS A 20 20.00 29.57 4.72
CA HIS A 20 19.40 30.89 4.96
C HIS A 20 17.91 30.81 4.56
N ARG A 21 17.00 31.44 5.35
CA ARG A 21 15.59 31.68 5.01
C ARG A 21 15.47 32.75 3.91
N GLY A 22 14.64 32.52 2.90
CA GLY A 22 14.15 33.52 1.93
C GLY A 22 13.20 32.90 0.87
N PRO A 23 12.26 33.65 0.27
CA PRO A 23 10.85 33.23 0.20
C PRO A 23 10.30 32.97 -1.21
N GLY A 24 9.27 32.13 -1.26
CA GLY A 24 8.14 32.24 -2.18
C GLY A 24 8.29 31.62 -3.56
N ASP A 25 7.55 30.52 -3.79
CA ASP A 25 6.80 30.33 -5.03
C ASP A 25 5.46 29.64 -4.70
N PRO A 26 4.32 30.21 -5.10
CA PRO A 26 3.00 29.79 -4.65
C PRO A 26 2.54 28.54 -5.38
N CYS A 27 1.92 27.65 -4.60
CA CYS A 27 1.09 26.57 -5.10
C CYS A 27 0.06 27.13 -6.08
N LYS A 28 0.17 26.77 -7.36
CA LYS A 28 -0.91 26.93 -8.33
C LYS A 28 -1.52 25.57 -8.59
N GLY A 29 -2.71 25.39 -8.04
CA GLY A 29 -3.57 24.21 -8.17
C GLY A 29 -4.98 24.59 -7.73
N GLU A 30 -5.60 25.53 -8.46
CA GLU A 30 -7.05 25.74 -8.49
C GLU A 30 -7.61 24.86 -9.64
N GLU A 31 -8.83 24.38 -9.69
CA GLU A 31 -9.90 24.04 -8.73
C GLU A 31 -10.91 23.17 -9.52
N ALA A 32 -11.65 22.36 -8.77
CA ALA A 32 -12.99 21.77 -8.97
C ALA A 32 -13.71 21.77 -10.35
N ALA A 33 -14.22 20.58 -10.69
CA ALA A 33 -15.62 20.34 -11.10
C ALA A 33 -15.92 18.86 -10.77
N ASP A 34 -16.58 18.55 -9.67
CA ASP A 34 -18.04 18.39 -9.53
C ASP A 34 -18.63 17.36 -10.51
N THR A 35 -18.89 16.17 -9.98
CA THR A 35 -20.01 15.34 -10.42
C THR A 35 -20.59 14.75 -9.16
N GLY A 36 -21.56 15.46 -8.58
CA GLY A 36 -22.45 14.85 -7.61
C GLY A 36 -23.29 13.79 -8.29
N GLU A 37 -23.23 12.54 -7.80
CA GLU A 37 -24.35 11.61 -7.95
C GLU A 37 -24.48 10.69 -6.72
N SER A 38 -25.64 10.85 -6.06
CA SER A 38 -26.40 9.93 -5.22
C SER A 38 -25.85 9.34 -3.90
N GLN A 39 -26.70 9.48 -2.88
CA GLN A 39 -26.54 9.05 -1.49
C GLN A 39 -26.84 7.56 -1.32
N GLN A 40 -25.81 6.72 -1.14
CA GLN A 40 -25.73 5.46 -0.35
C GLN A 40 -24.22 5.16 -0.17
N PRO A 41 -23.75 4.48 0.90
CA PRO A 41 -22.34 4.07 0.92
C PRO A 41 -22.11 3.14 -0.29
N PRO A 42 -21.24 3.51 -1.24
CA PRO A 42 -21.17 2.82 -2.52
C PRO A 42 -20.52 1.47 -2.24
N VAL A 43 -21.24 0.38 -2.52
CA VAL A 43 -20.86 -1.00 -2.17
C VAL A 43 -19.41 -1.33 -2.61
N GLU A 44 -18.93 -0.73 -3.69
CA GLU A 44 -17.55 -0.86 -4.17
C GLU A 44 -16.49 -0.29 -3.22
N GLU A 45 -16.73 0.83 -2.54
CA GLU A 45 -15.75 1.41 -1.62
C GLU A 45 -15.53 0.51 -0.40
N ALA A 46 -16.60 -0.06 0.14
CA ALA A 46 -16.51 -1.05 1.21
C ALA A 46 -15.75 -2.32 0.79
N VAL A 47 -15.93 -2.76 -0.46
CA VAL A 47 -15.19 -3.89 -1.04
C VAL A 47 -13.70 -3.55 -1.16
N LEU A 48 -13.36 -2.36 -1.64
CA LEU A 48 -11.97 -1.92 -1.73
C LEU A 48 -11.32 -1.79 -0.35
N ASP A 49 -12.05 -1.31 0.65
CA ASP A 49 -11.57 -1.23 2.03
C ASP A 49 -11.30 -2.62 2.62
N LEU A 50 -12.16 -3.61 2.37
CA LEU A 50 -11.91 -4.99 2.77
C LEU A 50 -10.61 -5.52 2.15
N LEU A 51 -10.41 -5.30 0.85
CA LEU A 51 -9.21 -5.74 0.15
C LEU A 51 -7.95 -5.01 0.63
N ARG A 52 -8.07 -3.72 0.96
CA ARG A 52 -7.02 -2.90 1.55
C ARG A 52 -6.62 -3.43 2.94
N GLN A 53 -7.60 -3.76 3.78
CA GLN A 53 -7.36 -4.38 5.08
C GLN A 53 -6.65 -5.72 4.93
N PHE A 54 -7.08 -6.54 3.96
CA PHE A 54 -6.39 -7.79 3.65
C PHE A 54 -4.92 -7.53 3.28
N ASP A 55 -4.63 -6.62 2.35
CA ASP A 55 -3.26 -6.31 1.92
C ASP A 55 -2.34 -5.85 3.06
N LEU A 56 -2.87 -5.12 4.04
CA LEU A 56 -2.13 -4.64 5.21
C LEU A 56 -1.98 -5.69 6.33
N ALA A 57 -2.75 -6.78 6.29
CA ALA A 57 -2.72 -7.85 7.27
C ALA A 57 -1.43 -8.69 7.13
N TRP A 58 -0.41 -8.42 7.95
CA TRP A 58 0.91 -9.05 7.88
C TRP A 58 0.88 -10.56 8.15
N GLN A 59 -0.12 -11.08 8.86
CA GLN A 59 -0.24 -12.49 9.21
C GLN A 59 -0.35 -13.41 7.99
N TYR A 60 -0.88 -12.92 6.86
CA TYR A 60 -1.02 -13.70 5.61
C TYR A 60 0.23 -13.63 4.72
N GLY A 61 1.31 -13.04 5.22
CA GLY A 61 2.58 -12.88 4.53
C GLY A 61 2.59 -11.73 3.52
N PRO A 62 3.68 -11.59 2.74
CA PRO A 62 3.87 -10.46 1.83
C PRO A 62 2.83 -10.43 0.71
N CYS A 63 2.34 -9.25 0.35
CA CYS A 63 1.38 -9.05 -0.75
C CYS A 63 1.97 -8.39 -2.00
N THR A 64 3.24 -8.02 -1.98
CA THR A 64 3.95 -7.49 -3.14
C THR A 64 4.42 -8.62 -4.07
N GLY A 65 4.41 -8.36 -5.37
CA GLY A 65 4.91 -9.30 -6.39
C GLY A 65 4.02 -10.51 -6.69
N ILE A 66 2.82 -10.59 -6.10
CA ILE A 66 1.83 -11.65 -6.33
C ILE A 66 0.41 -11.06 -6.40
N THR A 67 -0.53 -11.78 -7.00
CA THR A 67 -1.94 -11.35 -7.01
C THR A 67 -2.59 -11.59 -5.64
N ARG A 68 -3.68 -10.87 -5.34
CA ARG A 68 -4.45 -11.09 -4.10
C ARG A 68 -4.96 -12.53 -3.99
N PHE A 69 -5.33 -13.14 -5.12
CA PHE A 69 -5.75 -14.54 -5.18
C PHE A 69 -4.63 -15.50 -4.79
N GLN A 70 -3.43 -15.34 -5.38
CA GLN A 70 -2.26 -16.16 -5.03
C GLN A 70 -1.88 -16.04 -3.55
N ARG A 71 -1.99 -14.82 -3.01
CA ARG A 71 -1.75 -14.57 -1.59
C ARG A 71 -2.77 -15.28 -0.69
N TRP A 72 -4.05 -15.23 -1.08
CA TRP A 72 -5.14 -15.90 -0.37
C TRP A 72 -4.92 -17.42 -0.34
N GLU A 73 -4.67 -18.05 -1.49
CA GLU A 73 -4.39 -19.50 -1.56
C GLU A 73 -3.18 -19.92 -0.72
N ARG A 74 -2.12 -19.09 -0.72
CA ARG A 74 -0.94 -19.37 0.11
C ARG A 74 -1.29 -19.32 1.59
N ALA A 75 -2.06 -18.33 2.03
CA ALA A 75 -2.49 -18.22 3.42
C ALA A 75 -3.39 -19.39 3.84
N ASP A 76 -4.29 -19.81 2.97
CA ASP A 76 -5.17 -20.97 3.18
C ASP A 76 -4.37 -22.28 3.32
N ARG A 77 -3.41 -22.49 2.41
CA ARG A 77 -2.48 -23.64 2.46
C ARG A 77 -1.63 -23.69 3.73
N LEU A 78 -1.32 -22.53 4.29
CA LEU A 78 -0.61 -22.41 5.57
C LEU A 78 -1.53 -22.56 6.79
N GLY A 79 -2.82 -22.76 6.60
CA GLY A 79 -3.79 -22.90 7.69
C GLY A 79 -4.06 -21.60 8.44
N LEU A 80 -3.80 -20.45 7.82
CA LEU A 80 -3.98 -19.13 8.45
C LEU A 80 -5.43 -18.62 8.40
N SER A 81 -6.34 -19.40 7.82
CA SER A 81 -7.76 -19.07 7.70
C SER A 81 -8.03 -17.66 7.15
N PRO A 82 -7.57 -17.35 5.92
CA PRO A 82 -7.84 -16.04 5.32
C PRO A 82 -9.35 -15.80 5.11
N PRO A 83 -9.84 -14.55 5.10
CA PRO A 83 -11.27 -14.27 5.04
C PRO A 83 -11.88 -14.74 3.71
N THR A 84 -12.98 -15.51 3.77
CA THR A 84 -13.67 -16.03 2.57
C THR A 84 -14.30 -14.93 1.72
N GLU A 85 -14.66 -13.80 2.34
CA GLU A 85 -15.25 -12.66 1.63
C GLU A 85 -14.27 -12.06 0.61
N VAL A 86 -12.97 -12.05 0.93
CA VAL A 86 -11.92 -11.63 -0.02
C VAL A 86 -11.95 -12.51 -1.26
N LEU A 87 -12.06 -13.83 -1.08
CA LEU A 87 -12.09 -14.77 -2.20
C LEU A 87 -13.34 -14.58 -3.09
N ARG A 88 -14.51 -14.35 -2.47
CA ARG A 88 -15.76 -14.04 -3.19
C ARG A 88 -15.63 -12.79 -4.05
N VAL A 89 -15.08 -11.72 -3.48
CA VAL A 89 -14.83 -10.47 -4.18
C VAL A 89 -13.88 -10.68 -5.37
N LEU A 90 -12.80 -11.45 -5.18
CA LEU A 90 -11.84 -11.74 -6.24
C LEU A 90 -12.47 -12.52 -7.41
N TRP A 91 -13.36 -13.47 -7.13
CA TRP A 91 -14.09 -14.19 -8.17
C TRP A 91 -15.16 -13.37 -8.87
N ALA A 92 -15.78 -12.43 -8.17
CA ALA A 92 -16.77 -11.54 -8.78
C ALA A 92 -16.14 -10.56 -9.79
N HIS A 93 -14.85 -10.26 -9.69
CA HIS A 93 -14.17 -9.23 -10.49
C HIS A 93 -12.86 -9.72 -11.15
N PRO A 94 -12.89 -10.73 -12.03
CA PRO A 94 -11.69 -11.35 -12.61
C PRO A 94 -10.86 -10.41 -13.50
N GLY A 95 -11.44 -9.32 -14.00
CA GLY A 95 -10.79 -8.37 -14.90
C GLY A 95 -10.42 -7.02 -14.27
N ASN A 96 -10.75 -6.77 -13.00
CA ASN A 96 -10.53 -5.47 -12.38
C ASN A 96 -9.14 -5.43 -11.70
N PRO A 97 -8.17 -4.64 -12.20
CA PRO A 97 -6.82 -4.60 -11.64
C PRO A 97 -6.80 -4.12 -10.18
N SER A 98 -7.67 -3.16 -9.82
CA SER A 98 -7.79 -2.64 -8.46
C SER A 98 -8.27 -3.69 -7.46
N VAL A 99 -8.95 -4.75 -7.94
CA VAL A 99 -9.39 -5.90 -7.13
C VAL A 99 -8.35 -7.03 -7.15
N GLN A 100 -7.77 -7.32 -8.31
CA GLN A 100 -6.86 -8.46 -8.49
C GLN A 100 -5.47 -8.24 -7.90
N PHE A 101 -4.95 -7.02 -7.92
CA PHE A 101 -3.58 -6.69 -7.52
C PHE A 101 -3.52 -5.96 -6.17
N SER A 102 -2.37 -6.05 -5.50
CA SER A 102 -2.17 -5.40 -4.19
C SER A 102 -2.03 -3.89 -4.31
N LEU A 103 -2.21 -3.19 -3.18
CA LEU A 103 -2.09 -1.72 -3.08
C LEU A 103 -0.81 -1.14 -3.72
N TRP A 104 0.28 -1.91 -3.75
CA TRP A 104 1.58 -1.46 -4.20
C TRP A 104 1.95 -1.88 -5.61
N HIS A 105 1.06 -2.56 -6.34
CA HIS A 105 1.31 -2.99 -7.72
C HIS A 105 1.67 -1.85 -8.70
N PRO A 106 1.21 -0.60 -8.54
CA PRO A 106 1.58 0.48 -9.47
C PRO A 106 3.00 1.01 -9.26
N TYR A 107 3.61 0.70 -8.12
CA TYR A 107 4.93 1.23 -7.76
C TYR A 107 6.02 0.23 -8.13
N PRO A 108 7.12 0.70 -8.74
CA PRO A 108 8.27 -0.16 -9.00
C PRO A 108 8.90 -0.61 -7.67
N LEU A 109 9.30 -1.89 -7.63
CA LEU A 109 9.98 -2.54 -6.49
C LEU A 109 11.48 -2.70 -6.77
#